data_AF-A0A2N7B9Y8-F1
#
_entry.id   AF-A0A2N7B9Y8-F1
#
_cell.length_a   1.000
_cell.length_b   1.000
_cell.length_c   1.000
_cell.angle_alpha   90.00
_cell.angle_beta   90.00
_cell.angle_gamma   90.00
#
_symmetry.space_group_name_H-M   'P 1'
#
loop_
_entity.id
_entity.type
_entity.pdbx_description
1 polymer ?
#
loop_
_entity_poly.entity_id
_entity_poly.type
_entity_poly.pdbx_seq_one_letter_code
_entity_poly.pdbx_strand_id
1 'polypeptide(L)' 'MPNKKQLAPEPLMDRKSAARYLRVSPGTLAVWDCTKRYNLKHIKIGRSVRYRKCDLDQFLEERLCS' A
#
# COMPACT_ATOMS: atom_id res chain seq x y z
N MET A 1 -15.95 20.13 -0.85
CA MET A 1 -14.57 20.63 -1.09
C MET A 1 -13.58 19.52 -0.71
N PRO A 2 -12.78 18.95 -1.63
CA PRO A 2 -11.92 17.82 -1.31
C PRO A 2 -10.73 18.31 -0.48
N ASN A 3 -10.64 17.80 0.75
CA ASN A 3 -9.63 18.15 1.73
C ASN A 3 -8.26 17.60 1.30
N LYS A 4 -7.40 18.48 0.77
CA LYS A 4 -5.99 18.19 0.47
C LYS A 4 -5.27 17.98 1.80
N LYS A 5 -5.19 16.73 2.26
CA LYS A 5 -4.20 16.32 3.28
C LYS A 5 -2.80 16.41 2.64
N GLN A 6 -2.26 17.61 2.61
CA GLN A 6 -0.82 17.88 2.49
C GLN A 6 -0.28 17.87 3.92
N LEU A 7 0.14 16.72 4.43
CA LEU A 7 0.74 16.62 5.77
C LEU A 7 1.98 15.73 5.66
N ALA A 8 3.13 16.37 5.48
CA ALA A 8 4.46 15.79 5.30
C ALA A 8 4.60 14.81 4.10
N PRO A 9 5.79 14.65 3.51
CA PRO A 9 6.05 13.51 2.67
C PRO A 9 6.11 12.28 3.58
N GLU A 10 4.95 11.74 3.98
CA GLU A 10 4.86 10.39 4.53
C GLU A 10 5.67 9.48 3.60
N PRO A 11 6.75 8.86 4.07
CA PRO A 11 7.71 8.18 3.21
C PRO A 11 6.97 7.07 2.45
N LEU A 12 6.75 7.33 1.16
CA LEU A 12 6.08 6.41 0.26
C LEU A 12 6.92 5.15 0.15
N MET A 13 6.39 4.03 0.64
CA MET A 13 7.07 2.75 0.60
C MET A 13 7.04 2.20 -0.81
N ASP A 14 8.21 1.84 -1.34
CA ASP A 14 8.27 1.06 -2.57
C ASP A 14 7.65 -0.33 -2.36
N ARG A 15 7.26 -1.01 -3.43
CA ARG A 15 6.66 -2.36 -3.38
C ARG A 15 7.48 -3.33 -2.51
N LYS A 16 8.81 -3.27 -2.56
CA LYS A 16 9.68 -4.11 -1.72
C LYS A 16 9.57 -3.78 -0.23
N SER A 17 9.55 -2.49 0.11
CA SER A 17 9.44 -2.02 1.49
C SER A 17 8.06 -2.34 2.07
N ALA A 18 7.00 -2.13 1.28
CA ALA A 18 5.63 -2.48 1.64
C ALA A 18 5.44 -4.00 1.85
N ALA A 19 6.01 -4.82 0.96
CA ALA A 19 6.00 -6.27 1.12
C ALA A 19 6.71 -6.71 2.40
N ARG A 20 7.89 -6.12 2.70
CA ARG A 20 8.62 -6.37 3.95
C ARG A 20 7.80 -5.94 5.18
N TYR A 21 7.12 -4.80 5.09
CA TYR A 21 6.27 -4.28 6.17
C TYR A 21 5.12 -5.23 6.49
N LEU A 22 4.41 -5.68 5.45
CA LEU A 22 3.32 -6.66 5.54
C LEU A 22 3.81 -8.09 5.83
N ARG A 23 5.13 -8.32 5.90
CA ARG A 23 5.77 -9.65 5.98
C ARG A 23 5.32 -10.63 4.88
N VAL A 24 5.05 -10.11 3.69
CA VAL A 24 4.69 -10.92 2.50
C VAL A 24 5.80 -10.87 1.46
N SER A 25 5.76 -11.81 0.51
CA SER A 25 6.68 -11.77 -0.63
C SER A 25 6.31 -10.61 -1.58
N PRO A 26 7.28 -9.95 -2.24
CA PRO A 26 6.99 -8.96 -3.26
C PRO A 26 6.14 -9.51 -4.42
N GLY A 27 6.26 -10.81 -4.70
CA GLY A 27 5.44 -11.52 -5.67
C GLY A 27 3.98 -11.61 -5.25
N THR A 28 3.71 -11.88 -3.97
CA THR A 28 2.35 -11.85 -3.41
C THR A 28 1.74 -10.46 -3.56
N LEU A 29 2.50 -9.40 -3.26
CA LEU A 29 2.04 -8.02 -3.43
C LEU A 29 1.75 -7.70 -4.91
N ALA A 30 2.59 -8.17 -5.83
CA ALA A 30 2.36 -8.01 -7.28
C ALA A 30 1.12 -8.78 -7.75
N VAL A 31 0.87 -9.99 -7.24
CA VAL A 31 -0.35 -10.75 -7.53
C VAL A 31 -1.57 -10.01 -7.01
N TRP A 32 -1.53 -9.44 -5.80
CA TRP A 32 -2.63 -8.63 -5.26
C TRP A 32 -2.92 -7.40 -6.11
N ASP A 33 -1.87 -6.75 -6.62
CA ASP A 33 -1.94 -5.62 -7.55
C ASP A 33 -2.60 -6.01 -8.88
N CYS A 34 -2.19 -7.15 -9.47
CA CYS A 34 -2.72 -7.67 -10.72
C CYS A 34 -4.16 -8.19 -10.60
N THR A 35 -4.45 -8.90 -9.51
CA THR A 35 -5.78 -9.48 -9.28
C THR A 35 -6.79 -8.46 -8.77
N LYS A 36 -6.34 -7.28 -8.34
CA LYS A 36 -7.15 -6.25 -7.66
C LYS A 36 -8.01 -6.84 -6.53
N ARG A 37 -7.53 -7.93 -5.92
CA ARG A 37 -8.28 -8.74 -4.95
C ARG A 37 -8.51 -7.98 -3.65
N TYR A 38 -7.65 -7.00 -3.37
CA TYR A 38 -7.74 -6.12 -2.21
C TYR A 38 -7.75 -4.67 -2.67
N ASN A 39 -8.54 -3.83 -2.01
CA ASN A 39 -8.63 -2.39 -2.30
C ASN A 39 -7.43 -1.64 -1.71
N LEU A 40 -6.22 -2.18 -1.93
CA LEU A 40 -4.98 -1.63 -1.43
C LEU A 40 -4.67 -0.36 -2.24
N LYS A 41 -4.84 0.81 -1.61
CA LYS A 41 -4.60 2.09 -2.27
C LYS A 41 -3.12 2.24 -2.58
N HIS A 42 -2.78 2.01 -3.84
CA HIS A 42 -1.45 2.26 -4.35
C HIS A 42 -1.36 3.65 -4.99
N ILE A 43 -0.15 4.19 -5.02
CA ILE A 43 0.18 5.40 -5.76
C ILE A 43 1.10 4.98 -6.89
N LYS A 44 0.58 5.07 -8.11
CA LYS A 44 1.36 4.79 -9.31
C LYS A 44 2.13 6.05 -9.71
N ILE A 45 3.46 5.96 -9.70
CA ILE A 45 4.39 7.01 -10.13
C ILE A 45 5.14 6.46 -11.35
N GLY A 46 4.58 6.70 -12.54
CA GLY A 46 5.10 6.14 -13.79
C GLY A 46 5.09 4.61 -13.79
N ARG A 47 6.29 4.00 -13.87
CA ARG A 47 6.49 2.54 -13.80
C ARG A 47 6.59 1.98 -12.38
N SER A 48 6.75 2.86 -11.38
CA SER A 48 6.92 2.47 -9.99
C SER A 48 5.59 2.57 -9.25
N VAL A 49 5.34 1.60 -8.37
CA VAL A 49 4.16 1.57 -7.50
C VAL A 49 4.63 1.79 -6.08
N ARG A 50 4.04 2.77 -5.41
CA ARG A 50 4.32 3.06 -4.00
C ARG A 50 3.08 2.95 -3.15
N TYR A 51 3.29 2.73 -1.87
CA TYR A 51 2.26 2.52 -0.86
C TYR A 51 2.43 3.53 0.26
N ARG A 52 1.32 4.04 0.79
CA ARG A 52 1.35 4.80 2.04
C ARG A 52 1.31 3.82 3.19
N LYS A 53 2.07 4.12 4.25
CA LYS A 53 2.07 3.30 5.46
C LYS A 53 0.65 3.18 6.05
N CYS A 54 -0.08 4.29 6.14
CA CYS A 54 -1.46 4.33 6.64
C CYS A 54 -2.41 3.37 5.87
N ASP A 55 -2.30 3.29 4.54
CA ASP A 55 -3.12 2.36 3.75
C ASP A 55 -2.73 0.89 4.01
N LEU A 56 -1.45 0.61 4.28
CA LEU A 56 -0.97 -0.73 4.66
C LEU A 56 -1.43 -1.11 6.08
N ASP A 57 -1.41 -0.16 7.01
CA ASP A 57 -1.85 -0.35 8.40
C ASP A 57 -3.36 -0.64 8.45
N GLN A 58 -4.17 0.16 7.73
CA GLN A 58 -5.60 -0.10 7.62
C GLN A 58 -5.89 -1.49 7.03
N PHE A 59 -5.11 -1.90 6.02
CA PHE A 59 -5.22 -3.24 5.45
C PHE A 59 -4.86 -4.35 6.45
N LEU A 60 -3.87 -4.13 7.32
CA LEU A 60 -3.53 -5.06 8.39
C LEU A 60 -4.64 -5.14 9.44
N GLU A 61 -5.21 -4.00 9.84
CA GLU A 61 -6.34 -3.94 10.78
C GLU A 61 -7.57 -4.68 10.25
N GLU A 62 -7.92 -4.47 8.97
CA GLU A 62 -9.00 -5.21 8.30
C GLU A 62 -8.78 -6.73 8.30
N ARG A 63 -7.53 -7.20 8.37
CA ARG A 63 -7.17 -8.63 8.38
C ARG A 63 -6.98 -9.23 9.76
N LEU A 64 -6.60 -8.42 10.74
CA LEU A 64 -6.48 -8.84 12.14
C LEU A 64 -7.84 -8.97 12.82
N CYS A 65 -8.85 -8.25 12.33
CA CYS A 65 -10.23 -8.29 12.84
C CYS A 65 -11.16 -9.22 12.02
N SER A 66 -10.61 -10.29 11.42
CA SER A 66 -11.39 -11.41 10.86
C SER A 66 -11.36 -12.60 11.79
#